data_AF-A0ABD5DYM4-F1
#
_entry.id   AF-A0ABD5DYM4-F1
#
_cell.length_a   1.000
_cell.length_b   1.000
_cell.length_c   1.000
_cell.angle_alpha   90.00
_cell.angle_beta   90.00
_cell.angle_gamma   90.00
#
_symmetry.space_group_name_H-M   'P 1'
#
loop_
_entity.id
_entity.type
_entity.pdbx_description
1 polymer ?
#
loop_
_entity_poly.entity_id
_entity_poly.type
_entity_poly.pdbx_seq_one_letter_code
_entity_poly.pdbx_strand_id
1 'polypeptide(L)' 'GQYNEHFNNNFFSVERKFSQDSKYSVLVGTMKNSFDDRCLTLGVRRDWLKNDTGWVLKGVYAYTGEFFFDAFSHCG' A
#
# COMPACT_ATOMS: atom_id res chain seq x y z
N GLY A 1 2.44 30.22 -6.40
CA GLY A 1 2.10 28.83 -6.73
C GLY A 1 3.31 27.99 -6.45
N GLN A 2 3.27 27.18 -5.39
CA GLN A 2 4.37 26.28 -5.08
C GLN A 2 4.16 24.97 -5.84
N TYR A 3 4.93 24.81 -6.91
CA TYR A 3 5.06 23.57 -7.66
C TYR A 3 5.93 22.61 -6.83
N ASN A 4 5.34 21.92 -5.86
CA ASN A 4 5.99 20.78 -5.22
C ASN A 4 5.79 19.56 -6.13
N GLU A 5 6.69 19.38 -7.10
CA GLU A 5 6.83 18.17 -7.93
C GLU A 5 7.34 16.95 -7.14
N HIS A 6 7.51 17.09 -5.83
CA HIS A 6 7.69 15.97 -4.92
C HIS A 6 6.37 15.67 -4.24
N PHE A 7 5.63 14.72 -4.81
CA PHE A 7 4.59 13.99 -4.08
C PHE A 7 5.26 13.30 -2.88
N ASN A 8 5.27 13.96 -1.73
CA ASN A 8 5.88 13.48 -0.49
C ASN A 8 4.95 12.44 0.16
N ASN A 9 4.63 11.40 -0.62
CA ASN A 9 3.64 10.40 -0.28
C ASN A 9 4.34 9.28 0.49
N ASN A 10 4.11 9.22 1.80
CA ASN A 10 4.67 8.16 2.63
C ASN A 10 3.70 6.98 2.66
N PHE A 11 4.05 5.92 1.93
CA PHE A 11 3.27 4.69 1.88
C PHE A 11 3.90 3.60 2.76
N PHE A 12 3.18 3.18 3.78
CA PHE A 12 3.53 2.04 4.61
C PHE A 12 2.51 0.94 4.40
N SER A 13 2.94 -0.29 4.17
CA SER A 13 2.03 -1.43 4.05
C SER A 13 2.54 -2.66 4.77
N VAL A 14 1.59 -3.42 5.30
CA VAL A 14 1.78 -4.76 5.79
C VAL A 14 1.16 -5.72 4.80
N GLU A 15 1.86 -6.80 4.53
CA GLU A 15 1.43 -7.82 3.58
C GLU A 15 1.38 -9.18 4.27
N ARG A 16 0.34 -9.94 3.95
CA ARG A 16 0.21 -11.33 4.38
C ARG A 16 -0.10 -12.23 3.18
N LYS A 17 0.72 -13.27 2.99
CA LYS A 17 0.39 -14.34 2.05
C LYS A 17 -0.78 -15.18 2.59
N PHE A 18 -1.67 -15.62 1.69
CA PHE A 18 -2.77 -16.50 2.09
C PHE A 18 -2.28 -17.89 2.54
N SER A 19 -1.17 -18.36 1.97
CA SER A 19 -0.48 -19.59 2.35
C SER A 19 1.00 -19.48 1.93
N GLN A 20 1.88 -20.30 2.49
CA GLN A 20 3.33 -20.27 2.25
C GLN A 20 3.68 -20.38 0.76
N ASP A 21 2.94 -21.21 0.02
CA ASP A 21 3.11 -21.44 -1.42
C ASP A 21 2.11 -20.67 -2.29
N SER A 22 1.27 -19.81 -1.69
CA SER A 22 0.26 -19.08 -2.43
C SER A 22 0.90 -18.02 -3.33
N LYS A 23 0.43 -17.98 -4.58
CA LYS A 23 0.71 -16.90 -5.54
C LYS A 23 0.00 -15.59 -5.16
N TYR A 24 -0.92 -15.64 -4.20
CA TYR A 24 -1.73 -14.49 -3.78
C TYR A 24 -1.33 -14.03 -2.37
N SER A 25 -1.28 -12.72 -2.20
CA SER A 25 -1.06 -12.04 -0.92
C SER A 25 -2.06 -10.91 -0.76
N VAL A 26 -2.49 -10.62 0.46
CA VAL A 26 -3.26 -9.40 0.76
C VAL A 26 -2.30 -8.34 1.28
N LEU A 27 -2.48 -7.10 0.84
CA LEU A 27 -1.78 -5.93 1.36
C LEU A 27 -2.77 -4.97 1.98
N VAL A 28 -2.40 -4.44 3.14
CA VAL A 28 -3.11 -3.35 3.81
C VAL A 28 -2.07 -2.30 4.15
N GLY A 29 -2.31 -1.06 3.76
CA GLY A 29 -1.37 0.03 3.98
C GLY A 29 -2.03 1.34 4.29
N THR A 30 -1.23 2.29 4.73
CA THR A 30 -1.61 3.67 4.94
C THR A 30 -0.71 4.54 4.08
N MET A 31 -1.30 5.51 3.40
CA MET A 31 -0.59 6.51 2.61
C MET A 31 -0.83 7.88 3.24
N LYS A 32 0.24 8.58 3.59
CA LYS A 32 0.15 10.00 3.91
C LYS A 32 0.37 10.77 2.61
N ASN A 33 -0.66 11.45 2.12
CA ASN A 33 -0.57 12.24 0.88
C ASN A 33 0.12 13.59 1.14
N SER A 34 0.51 14.30 0.08
CA SER A 34 1.18 15.60 0.12
C SER A 34 0.34 16.74 0.72
N PHE A 35 -0.95 16.48 0.96
CA PHE A 35 -1.89 17.37 1.66
C PHE A 35 -2.05 17.03 3.15
N ASP A 36 -1.20 16.15 3.69
CA ASP A 36 -1.24 15.61 5.06
C ASP A 36 -2.37 14.60 5.36
N ASP A 37 -3.25 14.37 4.39
CA ASP A 37 -4.34 13.40 4.50
C ASP A 37 -3.86 11.96 4.62
N ARG A 38 -4.49 11.21 5.53
CA ARG A 38 -4.23 9.79 5.78
C ARG A 38 -5.20 8.95 4.96
N CYS A 39 -4.70 8.33 3.90
CA CYS A 39 -5.44 7.37 3.10
C CYS A 39 -5.15 5.95 3.58
N LEU A 40 -6.12 5.06 3.41
CA LEU A 40 -5.95 3.63 3.64
C LEU A 40 -5.99 2.90 2.29
N THR A 41 -5.02 2.02 2.10
CA THR A 41 -4.84 1.22 0.89
C THR A 41 -5.14 -0.23 1.21
N LEU A 42 -6.05 -0.82 0.46
CA LEU A 42 -6.32 -2.26 0.48
C LEU A 42 -5.97 -2.81 -0.88
N GLY A 43 -5.26 -3.93 -0.93
CA GLY A 43 -4.94 -4.53 -2.20
C GLY A 43 -4.68 -6.02 -2.12
N VAL A 44 -4.66 -6.62 -3.30
CA VAL A 44 -4.25 -7.99 -3.53
C VAL A 44 -3.01 -7.97 -4.41
N ARG A 45 -2.00 -8.72 -4.00
CA ARG A 45 -0.81 -8.96 -4.79
C ARG A 45 -0.86 -10.36 -5.37
N ARG A 46 -0.47 -10.48 -6.63
CA ARG A 46 -0.26 -11.74 -7.32
C ARG A 46 1.18 -11.84 -7.84
N ASP A 47 1.84 -12.93 -7.54
CA ASP A 47 3.14 -13.28 -8.10
C ASP A 47 2.89 -14.00 -9.45
N TRP A 48 3.27 -13.38 -10.57
CA TRP A 48 2.97 -13.86 -11.92
C TRP A 48 4.03 -14.82 -12.45
N LEU A 49 5.30 -14.44 -12.29
CA LEU A 49 6.44 -15.21 -12.77
C LEU A 49 7.53 -15.18 -11.69
N LYS A 50 8.13 -16.33 -11.43
CA LYS A 50 9.33 -16.49 -10.62
C LYS A 50 10.35 -17.19 -11.49
N ASN A 51 11.45 -16.52 -11.79
CA ASN A 51 12.53 -17.08 -12.60
C ASN A 51 13.62 -17.69 -11.70
N ASP A 52 14.41 -18.61 -12.25
CA ASP A 52 15.50 -19.31 -11.56
C ASP A 52 16.67 -18.36 -11.19
N THR A 53 16.71 -17.19 -11.84
CA THR A 53 17.62 -16.07 -11.51
C THR A 53 17.19 -15.25 -10.30
N GLY A 54 16.09 -15.62 -9.61
CA GLY A 54 15.61 -14.97 -8.39
C GLY A 54 14.66 -13.79 -8.60
N TRP A 55 14.41 -13.39 -9.85
CA TRP A 55 13.47 -12.34 -10.18
C TRP A 55 12.02 -12.81 -10.05
N VAL A 56 11.19 -12.00 -9.40
CA VAL A 56 9.74 -12.23 -9.27
C VAL A 56 8.97 -11.06 -9.86
N LEU A 57 8.21 -11.32 -10.92
CA LEU A 57 7.26 -10.34 -11.45
C LEU A 57 5.99 -10.39 -10.59
N LYS A 58 5.70 -9.27 -9.92
CA LYS A 58 4.55 -9.12 -9.02
C LYS A 58 3.59 -8.10 -9.59
N GLY A 59 2.32 -8.46 -9.67
CA GLY A 59 1.23 -7.54 -9.96
C GLY A 59 0.52 -7.18 -8.67
N VAL A 60 0.31 -5.90 -8.43
CA VAL A 60 -0.45 -5.40 -7.28
C VAL A 60 -1.70 -4.74 -7.82
N TYR A 61 -2.86 -5.18 -7.34
CA TYR A 61 -4.13 -4.50 -7.56
C TYR A 61 -4.56 -3.91 -6.23
N ALA A 62 -4.45 -2.59 -6.09
CA ALA A 62 -4.76 -1.89 -4.86
C ALA A 62 -5.79 -0.79 -5.10
N TYR A 63 -6.66 -0.62 -4.13
CA TYR A 63 -7.56 0.49 -4.01
C TYR A 63 -7.13 1.33 -2.82
N THR A 64 -6.83 2.60 -3.07
CA THR A 64 -6.53 3.58 -2.02
C THR A 64 -7.72 4.51 -1.91
N GLY A 65 -8.33 4.52 -0.73
CA GLY A 65 -9.42 5.44 -0.41
C GLY A 65 -8.99 6.42 0.69
N GLU A 66 -9.53 7.62 0.63
CA GLU A 66 -9.53 8.54 1.78
C GLU A 66 -10.46 7.95 2.84
N PHE A 67 -9.88 7.39 3.89
CA PHE A 67 -10.64 7.01 5.08
C PHE A 67 -10.56 8.20 6.04
N PHE A 68 -11.62 9.00 6.07
CA PHE A 68 -11.82 10.04 7.07
C PHE A 68 -12.11 9.39 8.45
N PHE A 69 -11.14 8.69 9.02
CA PHE A 69 -11.05 8.58 10.47
C PHE A 69 -10.36 9.86 10.89
N ASP A 70 -11.16 10.86 11.25
CA ASP A 70 -10.75 12.03 12.02
C ASP A 70 -9.64 11.57 12.97
N ALA A 71 -8.41 12.04 12.71
CA ALA A 71 -7.20 11.47 13.28
C ALA A 71 -7.35 11.50 14.79
N PHE A 72 -7.71 10.37 15.41
CA PHE A 72 -8.21 10.25 16.78
C PHE A 72 -7.70 11.40 17.64
N SER A 73 -8.54 12.44 17.78
CA SER A 73 -8.14 13.68 18.44
C SER A 73 -7.82 13.47 19.92
N HIS A 74 -8.08 12.26 20.42
CA HIS A 74 -7.84 11.80 21.78
C HIS A 74 -7.28 10.37 21.71
N CYS A 75 -5.97 10.23 21.50
CA CYS A 75 -5.25 9.10 22.07
C CYS A 75 -4.97 9.48 23.54
N GLY A 76 -5.68 8.83 24.46
CA GLY A 76 -5.50 9.02 25.90
C GLY A 76 -4.13 8.59 26.41
#